data_AF-A0A8I1PLU5-F1
#
_entry.id   AF-A0A8I1PLU5-F1
#
_cell.length_a   1.000
_cell.length_b   1.000
_cell.length_c   1.000
_cell.angle_alpha   90.00
_cell.angle_beta   90.00
_cell.angle_gamma   90.00
#
_symmetry.space_group_name_H-M   'P 1'
#
loop_
_entity.id
_entity.type
_entity.pdbx_description
1 polymer ?
#
loop_
_entity_poly.entity_id
_entity_poly.type
_entity_poly.pdbx_seq_one_letter_code
_entity_poly.pdbx_strand_id
1 'polypeptide(L)'
;MIGRVAARIAAGACALVLAGCGGTGSGAGAPTTAPTTAGGSTVAPTTAGPAPTTSAGPTSEPDRTAAFAPLWPFADASEAAAWQREYATGGHQPWHLDPGATALAFAAALGLTGIDQVTSSQVAGDQAWAGVGHALPERPAATAAVVHLVRLGTGVDRPWEVVGTHDTTLTLDTPAYGTAAGSPVAVGGEITGVDESLRVQVRSAGAARPLGDTCCLPAGGERQRWATTVTVHGRGLATIVVSTGGHVAEVERFAVTAVLLR
;
A
#
# COMPACT_ATOMS: atom_id res chain seq x y z
N MET A 1 -37.97 -33.86 -29.36
CA MET A 1 -38.87 -32.69 -29.18
C MET A 1 -38.67 -32.17 -27.76
N ILE A 2 -38.90 -30.87 -27.53
CA ILE A 2 -38.49 -30.04 -26.37
C ILE A 2 -37.11 -29.43 -26.62
N GLY A 3 -36.88 -28.13 -26.76
CA GLY A 3 -37.72 -26.94 -26.64
C GLY A 3 -36.76 -25.78 -26.31
N ARG A 4 -36.26 -25.06 -27.33
CA ARG A 4 -35.32 -23.94 -27.13
C ARG A 4 -36.11 -22.67 -26.79
N VAL A 5 -35.95 -22.18 -25.56
CA VAL A 5 -36.47 -20.88 -25.12
C VAL A 5 -35.43 -19.81 -25.49
N ALA A 6 -35.83 -18.86 -26.32
CA ALA A 6 -35.03 -17.71 -26.72
C ALA A 6 -35.23 -16.55 -25.72
N ALA A 7 -34.16 -16.09 -25.07
CA ALA A 7 -34.18 -14.88 -24.26
C ALA A 7 -33.82 -13.66 -25.14
N ARG A 8 -34.71 -12.66 -25.17
CA ARG A 8 -34.52 -11.37 -25.82
C ARG A 8 -33.80 -10.42 -24.86
N ILE A 9 -32.62 -9.93 -25.25
CA ILE A 9 -31.91 -8.86 -24.53
C ILE A 9 -32.40 -7.51 -25.07
N ALA A 10 -32.94 -6.67 -24.19
CA ALA A 10 -33.30 -5.28 -24.47
C ALA A 10 -32.08 -4.38 -24.21
N ALA A 11 -31.65 -3.63 -25.22
CA ALA A 11 -30.59 -2.63 -25.12
C ALA A 11 -31.19 -1.28 -24.67
N GLY A 12 -30.77 -0.78 -23.51
CA GLY A 12 -31.05 0.58 -23.05
C GLY A 12 -29.87 1.50 -23.38
N ALA A 13 -30.09 2.52 -24.20
CA ALA A 13 -29.09 3.51 -24.58
C ALA A 13 -28.99 4.63 -23.52
N CYS A 14 -27.76 4.94 -23.10
CA CYS A 14 -27.42 6.05 -22.22
C CYS A 14 -27.09 7.30 -23.07
N ALA A 15 -27.73 8.44 -22.81
CA ALA A 15 -27.39 9.72 -23.43
C ALA A 15 -26.64 10.59 -22.41
N LEU A 16 -25.39 10.95 -22.75
CA LEU A 16 -24.56 11.90 -22.01
C LEU A 16 -24.72 13.29 -22.63
N VAL A 17 -25.00 14.32 -21.82
CA VAL A 17 -24.97 15.73 -22.22
C VAL A 17 -23.80 16.40 -21.49
N LEU A 18 -22.81 16.87 -22.25
CA LEU A 18 -21.73 17.73 -21.77
C LEU A 18 -22.02 19.17 -22.19
N ALA A 19 -22.11 20.07 -21.21
CA ALA A 19 -22.12 21.52 -21.42
C ALA A 19 -20.78 22.10 -20.96
N GLY A 20 -20.11 22.83 -21.85
CA GLY A 20 -18.91 23.61 -21.56
C GLY A 20 -19.21 25.11 -21.47
N CYS A 21 -18.23 25.86 -20.97
CA CYS A 21 -17.85 27.29 -21.17
C CYS A 21 -16.76 27.55 -20.11
N GLY A 22 -15.57 28.09 -20.36
CA GLY A 22 -15.18 29.20 -21.24
C GLY A 22 -14.63 30.31 -20.34
N GLY A 23 -13.37 30.72 -20.49
CA GLY A 23 -12.79 31.80 -19.69
C GLY A 23 -11.30 32.05 -19.94
N THR A 24 -11.01 32.93 -20.90
CA THR A 24 -9.68 33.48 -21.24
C THR A 24 -9.29 34.63 -20.32
N GLY A 25 -7.99 34.75 -20.01
CA GLY A 25 -7.43 35.91 -19.31
C GLY A 25 -5.95 36.08 -19.65
N SER A 26 -5.65 37.04 -20.53
CA SER A 26 -4.32 37.43 -21.00
C SER A 26 -3.70 38.47 -20.06
N GLY A 27 -2.38 38.46 -19.88
CA GLY A 27 -1.65 39.49 -19.14
C GLY A 27 -0.15 39.42 -19.40
N ALA A 28 0.31 40.16 -20.40
CA ALA A 28 1.71 40.34 -20.77
C ALA A 28 2.38 41.46 -19.94
N GLY A 29 3.66 41.30 -19.63
CA GLY A 29 4.54 42.35 -19.11
C GLY A 29 6.00 42.00 -19.36
N ALA A 30 6.64 42.73 -20.28
CA ALA A 30 8.03 42.55 -20.72
C ALA A 30 9.01 43.43 -19.88
N PRO A 31 10.34 43.32 -20.09
CA PRO A 31 11.37 43.64 -19.09
C PRO A 31 11.91 45.07 -19.16
N THR A 32 12.74 45.47 -18.18
CA THR A 32 13.57 46.69 -18.25
C THR A 32 14.94 46.44 -17.60
N THR A 33 15.99 46.83 -18.32
CA THR A 33 17.41 46.76 -17.95
C THR A 33 17.95 48.15 -17.53
N ALA A 34 18.82 48.12 -16.50
CA ALA A 34 19.94 48.98 -16.04
C ALA A 34 20.19 50.42 -16.59
N PRO A 35 20.84 51.31 -15.80
CA PRO A 35 22.32 51.39 -15.86
C PRO A 35 23.08 51.73 -14.54
N THR A 36 24.40 51.57 -14.69
CA THR A 36 25.60 51.71 -13.84
C THR A 36 25.83 53.04 -13.09
N THR A 37 26.50 53.00 -11.93
CA THR A 37 27.48 54.04 -11.52
C THR A 37 28.59 53.43 -10.65
N ALA A 38 29.84 53.83 -10.94
CA ALA A 38 31.07 53.41 -10.28
C ALA A 38 31.40 54.28 -9.05
N GLY A 39 32.04 53.68 -8.05
CA GLY A 39 32.67 54.37 -6.93
C GLY A 39 33.77 53.49 -6.34
N GLY A 40 35.02 53.83 -6.63
CA GLY A 40 36.19 53.12 -6.10
C GLY A 40 36.48 53.50 -4.66
N SER A 41 37.03 52.55 -3.90
CA SER A 41 37.88 52.87 -2.76
C SER A 41 38.85 51.71 -2.49
N THR A 42 40.14 52.04 -2.52
CA THR A 42 41.29 51.17 -2.29
C THR A 42 41.42 50.84 -0.80
N VAL A 43 41.55 49.56 -0.45
CA VAL A 43 42.02 49.10 0.88
C VAL A 43 43.03 47.95 0.69
N ALA A 44 44.07 47.99 1.52
CA ALA A 44 45.33 47.23 1.51
C ALA A 44 45.20 45.69 1.61
N PRO A 45 46.25 44.91 1.26
CA PRO A 45 46.19 43.45 1.28
C PRO A 45 46.32 42.94 2.72
N THR A 46 45.33 42.17 3.18
CA THR A 46 45.44 41.37 4.40
C THR A 46 45.51 39.90 4.00
N THR A 47 46.57 39.22 4.41
CA THR A 47 46.81 37.79 4.17
C THR A 47 45.67 36.97 4.79
N ALA A 48 44.79 36.41 3.96
CA ALA A 48 43.76 35.48 4.39
C ALA A 48 44.36 34.07 4.52
N GLY A 49 44.32 33.50 5.73
CA GLY A 49 44.59 32.08 5.95
C GLY A 49 43.55 31.19 5.26
N PRO A 50 43.86 29.91 5.03
CA PRO A 50 42.96 29.00 4.32
C PRO A 50 41.62 28.89 5.05
N ALA A 51 40.53 29.13 4.33
CA ALA A 51 39.18 28.92 4.82
C ALA A 51 38.98 27.44 5.18
N PRO A 52 38.33 27.11 6.31
CA PRO A 52 37.97 25.73 6.59
C PRO A 52 36.99 25.25 5.53
N THR A 53 37.40 24.27 4.73
CA THR A 53 36.51 23.52 3.85
C THR A 53 35.49 22.83 4.74
N THR A 54 34.32 23.44 4.88
CA THR A 54 33.20 22.79 5.55
C THR A 54 32.72 21.73 4.58
N SER A 55 33.20 20.50 4.79
CA SER A 55 32.70 19.33 4.08
C SER A 55 31.20 19.27 4.36
N ALA A 56 30.38 19.54 3.34
CA ALA A 56 28.95 19.32 3.42
C ALA A 56 28.76 17.82 3.69
N GLY A 57 28.42 17.47 4.92
CA GLY A 57 28.02 16.12 5.27
C GLY A 57 26.85 15.71 4.36
N PRO A 58 26.70 14.41 4.06
CA PRO A 58 25.57 13.96 3.27
C PRO A 58 24.29 14.43 3.94
N THR A 59 23.52 15.26 3.25
CA THR A 59 22.14 15.57 3.64
C THR A 59 21.41 14.24 3.71
N SER A 60 21.16 13.74 4.92
CA SER A 60 20.28 12.61 5.12
C SER A 60 18.92 13.01 4.56
N GLU A 61 18.54 12.44 3.42
CA GLU A 61 17.16 12.57 2.97
C GLU A 61 16.26 12.10 4.13
N PRO A 62 15.19 12.84 4.45
CA PRO A 62 14.26 12.39 5.48
C PRO A 62 13.76 11.00 5.08
N ASP A 63 13.84 10.06 6.03
CA ASP A 63 13.38 8.70 5.81
C ASP A 63 11.87 8.72 5.55
N ARG A 64 11.49 8.65 4.26
CA ARG A 64 10.10 8.70 3.84
C ARG A 64 9.31 7.46 4.29
N THR A 65 9.98 6.43 4.83
CA THR A 65 9.31 5.27 5.43
C THR A 65 8.81 5.53 6.85
N ALA A 66 9.33 6.55 7.55
CA ALA A 66 8.88 6.87 8.92
C ALA A 66 7.38 7.27 9.00
N ALA A 67 6.75 7.58 7.86
CA ALA A 67 5.31 7.83 7.77
C ALA A 67 4.46 6.55 7.79
N PHE A 68 5.07 5.38 7.64
CA PHE A 68 4.38 4.09 7.53
C PHE A 68 4.74 3.18 8.71
N ALA A 69 3.71 2.55 9.29
CA ALA A 69 3.89 1.42 10.19
C ALA A 69 4.23 0.16 9.36
N PRO A 70 5.44 -0.42 9.51
CA PRO A 70 5.82 -1.64 8.79
C PRO A 70 4.88 -2.79 9.20
N LEU A 71 4.54 -3.69 8.29
CA LEU A 71 3.71 -4.86 8.61
C LEU A 71 4.48 -6.16 8.46
N TRP A 72 5.25 -6.26 7.38
CA TRP A 72 5.89 -7.47 6.93
C TRP A 72 6.85 -7.16 5.77
N PRO A 73 8.01 -7.81 5.67
CA PRO A 73 8.48 -8.91 6.50
C PRO A 73 9.24 -8.48 7.73
N PHE A 74 9.66 -7.23 7.82
CA PHE A 74 10.57 -6.77 8.86
C PHE A 74 9.79 -6.14 10.01
N ALA A 75 10.20 -6.47 11.24
CA ALA A 75 9.67 -5.79 12.42
C ALA A 75 10.07 -4.31 12.45
N ASP A 76 11.27 -3.99 11.94
CA ASP A 76 11.82 -2.64 11.87
C ASP A 76 12.94 -2.50 10.82
N ALA A 77 13.41 -1.26 10.63
CA ALA A 77 14.49 -0.94 9.70
C ALA A 77 15.83 -1.62 10.03
N SER A 78 16.07 -2.01 11.28
CA SER A 78 17.31 -2.68 11.69
C SER A 78 17.35 -4.13 11.20
N GLU A 79 16.20 -4.81 11.20
CA GLU A 79 16.05 -6.15 10.63
C GLU A 79 16.21 -6.13 9.10
N ALA A 80 15.62 -5.14 8.44
CA ALA A 80 15.82 -4.92 7.00
C ALA A 80 17.30 -4.68 6.66
N ALA A 81 17.99 -3.84 7.45
CA ALA A 81 19.41 -3.60 7.26
C ALA A 81 20.27 -4.85 7.53
N ALA A 82 19.86 -5.72 8.47
CA ALA A 82 20.51 -7.00 8.70
C ALA A 82 20.36 -7.93 7.49
N TRP A 83 19.14 -8.06 6.97
CA TRP A 83 18.87 -8.81 5.75
C TRP A 83 19.71 -8.28 4.56
N GLN A 84 19.78 -6.97 4.35
CA GLN A 84 20.57 -6.37 3.27
C GLN A 84 22.06 -6.74 3.34
N ARG A 85 22.66 -6.72 4.54
CA ARG A 85 24.07 -7.09 4.73
C ARG A 85 24.33 -8.54 4.36
N GLU A 86 23.43 -9.43 4.75
CA GLU A 86 23.54 -10.86 4.42
C GLU A 86 23.31 -11.08 2.91
N TYR A 87 22.30 -10.42 2.34
CA TYR A 87 21.98 -10.46 0.92
C TYR A 87 23.19 -10.08 0.05
N ALA A 88 23.89 -9.01 0.41
CA ALA A 88 25.07 -8.54 -0.32
C ALA A 88 26.21 -9.58 -0.39
N THR A 89 26.22 -10.57 0.51
CA THR A 89 27.25 -11.62 0.56
C THR A 89 26.81 -12.95 -0.03
N GLY A 90 25.51 -13.27 0.00
CA GLY A 90 25.00 -14.60 -0.34
C GLY A 90 23.71 -14.66 -1.16
N GLY A 91 23.05 -13.52 -1.43
CA GLY A 91 21.89 -13.43 -2.32
C GLY A 91 20.62 -14.16 -1.87
N HIS A 92 20.42 -14.38 -0.56
CA HIS A 92 19.28 -15.15 -0.07
C HIS A 92 17.95 -14.37 -0.14
N GLN A 93 16.83 -15.07 -0.30
CA GLN A 93 15.50 -14.45 -0.33
C GLN A 93 15.38 -13.26 -1.30
N PRO A 94 15.76 -13.40 -2.59
CA PRO A 94 15.76 -12.29 -3.55
C PRO A 94 14.37 -11.67 -3.78
N TRP A 95 13.31 -12.36 -3.36
CA TRP A 95 11.94 -11.87 -3.42
C TRP A 95 11.73 -10.56 -2.66
N HIS A 96 12.54 -10.24 -1.64
CA HIS A 96 12.47 -8.95 -0.93
C HIS A 96 12.74 -7.74 -1.85
N LEU A 97 13.42 -7.93 -2.98
CA LEU A 97 13.70 -6.85 -3.94
C LEU A 97 12.64 -6.72 -5.04
N ASP A 98 11.73 -7.69 -5.14
CA ASP A 98 10.61 -7.69 -6.09
C ASP A 98 9.29 -7.40 -5.36
N PRO A 99 8.55 -6.33 -5.72
CA PRO A 99 7.35 -5.96 -4.99
C PRO A 99 6.22 -6.99 -5.15
N GLY A 100 6.13 -7.66 -6.31
CA GLY A 100 5.12 -8.68 -6.57
C GLY A 100 5.37 -9.96 -5.78
N ALA A 101 6.63 -10.42 -5.76
CA ALA A 101 7.05 -11.58 -5.00
C ALA A 101 6.93 -11.35 -3.49
N THR A 102 7.27 -10.14 -3.02
CA THR A 102 7.05 -9.73 -1.62
C THR A 102 5.57 -9.76 -1.27
N ALA A 103 4.70 -9.21 -2.13
CA ALA A 103 3.25 -9.21 -1.90
C ALA A 103 2.65 -10.63 -1.87
N LEU A 104 3.12 -11.55 -2.73
CA LEU A 104 2.72 -12.96 -2.69
C LEU A 104 3.20 -13.66 -1.41
N ALA A 105 4.44 -13.43 -1.02
CA ALA A 105 4.99 -13.98 0.21
C ALA A 105 4.23 -13.48 1.46
N PHE A 106 3.80 -12.21 1.44
CA PHE A 106 2.92 -11.64 2.46
C PHE A 106 1.55 -12.32 2.50
N ALA A 107 0.89 -12.49 1.35
CA ALA A 107 -0.40 -13.20 1.29
C ALA A 107 -0.30 -14.64 1.84
N ALA A 108 0.80 -15.33 1.52
CA ALA A 108 1.10 -16.64 2.08
C ALA A 108 1.34 -16.60 3.60
N ALA A 109 2.05 -15.58 4.11
CA ALA A 109 2.28 -15.40 5.55
C ALA A 109 0.99 -15.10 6.34
N LEU A 110 0.00 -14.47 5.69
CA LEU A 110 -1.35 -14.31 6.24
C LEU A 110 -2.16 -15.61 6.23
N GLY A 111 -1.70 -16.63 5.51
CA GLY A 111 -2.41 -17.91 5.32
C GLY A 111 -3.52 -17.84 4.28
N LEU A 112 -3.47 -16.88 3.34
CA LEU A 112 -4.47 -16.75 2.27
C LEU A 112 -4.13 -17.72 1.15
N THR A 113 -4.54 -18.97 1.34
CA THR A 113 -4.35 -20.05 0.36
C THR A 113 -5.10 -19.74 -0.94
N GLY A 114 -4.46 -20.03 -2.07
CA GLY A 114 -4.99 -19.73 -3.41
C GLY A 114 -4.63 -18.35 -3.96
N ILE A 115 -4.07 -17.44 -3.17
CA ILE A 115 -3.47 -16.20 -3.69
C ILE A 115 -2.03 -16.50 -4.13
N ASP A 116 -1.86 -16.83 -5.41
CA ASP A 116 -0.60 -17.33 -5.98
C ASP A 116 -0.15 -16.61 -7.26
N GLN A 117 -0.91 -15.62 -7.74
CA GLN A 117 -0.58 -14.84 -8.93
C GLN A 117 -0.25 -13.38 -8.60
N VAL A 118 0.82 -12.85 -9.18
CA VAL A 118 0.98 -11.41 -9.37
C VAL A 118 0.14 -11.00 -10.57
N THR A 119 -0.82 -10.11 -10.36
CA THR A 119 -1.78 -9.65 -11.37
C THR A 119 -1.43 -8.27 -11.92
N SER A 120 -0.71 -7.46 -11.16
CA SER A 120 -0.16 -6.17 -11.58
C SER A 120 1.01 -5.78 -10.70
N SER A 121 1.88 -4.90 -11.19
CA SER A 121 2.95 -4.31 -10.41
C SER A 121 3.23 -2.90 -10.95
N GLN A 122 3.18 -1.92 -10.04
CA GLN A 122 3.49 -0.53 -10.34
C GLN A 122 4.45 -0.01 -9.29
N VAL A 123 5.58 0.55 -9.72
CA VAL A 123 6.58 1.17 -8.83
C VAL A 123 6.63 2.66 -9.12
N ALA A 124 6.54 3.49 -8.06
CA ALA A 124 6.73 4.93 -8.15
C ALA A 124 7.66 5.40 -7.02
N GLY A 125 8.93 5.61 -7.37
CA GLY A 125 9.97 6.00 -6.41
C GLY A 125 10.15 4.94 -5.32
N ASP A 126 9.88 5.32 -4.08
CA ASP A 126 10.02 4.46 -2.90
C ASP A 126 8.76 3.67 -2.55
N GLN A 127 7.73 3.72 -3.39
CA GLN A 127 6.47 3.03 -3.18
C GLN A 127 6.16 2.09 -4.33
N ALA A 128 5.43 1.02 -4.04
CA ALA A 128 4.92 0.10 -5.04
C ALA A 128 3.48 -0.34 -4.70
N TRP A 129 2.72 -0.63 -5.75
CA TRP A 129 1.39 -1.22 -5.68
C TRP A 129 1.42 -2.51 -6.50
N ALA A 130 1.32 -3.64 -5.79
CA ALA A 130 1.36 -4.96 -6.40
C ALA A 130 -0.01 -5.64 -6.25
N GLY A 131 -0.68 -5.87 -7.38
CA GLY A 131 -1.90 -6.67 -7.38
C GLY A 131 -1.56 -8.15 -7.18
N VAL A 132 -2.18 -8.79 -6.20
CA VAL A 132 -2.07 -10.25 -5.98
C VAL A 132 -3.45 -10.89 -6.10
N GLY A 133 -3.48 -12.15 -6.52
CA GLY A 133 -4.73 -12.81 -6.85
C GLY A 133 -4.58 -14.28 -7.19
N HIS A 134 -5.56 -14.80 -7.92
CA HIS A 134 -5.63 -16.21 -8.29
C HIS A 134 -5.86 -16.37 -9.79
N ALA A 135 -5.40 -17.48 -10.35
CA ALA A 135 -5.68 -17.83 -11.73
C ALA A 135 -7.17 -18.13 -11.95
N LEU A 136 -7.66 -17.78 -13.14
CA LEU A 136 -8.99 -18.16 -13.59
C LEU A 136 -8.87 -19.03 -14.85
N PRO A 137 -9.68 -20.10 -15.00
CA PRO A 137 -9.68 -20.89 -16.23
C PRO A 137 -10.03 -20.01 -17.44
N GLU A 138 -9.18 -20.04 -18.46
CA GLU A 138 -9.40 -19.34 -19.74
C GLU A 138 -9.61 -17.82 -19.65
N ARG A 139 -9.21 -17.20 -18.52
CA ARG A 139 -9.34 -15.77 -18.26
C ARG A 139 -8.05 -15.22 -17.67
N PRO A 140 -7.80 -13.90 -17.76
CA PRO A 140 -6.78 -13.27 -16.95
C PRO A 140 -6.99 -13.56 -15.47
N ALA A 141 -5.89 -13.64 -14.71
CA ALA A 141 -5.95 -13.80 -13.26
C ALA A 141 -6.79 -12.68 -12.62
N ALA A 142 -7.57 -13.05 -11.60
CA ALA A 142 -8.37 -12.10 -10.85
C ALA A 142 -7.57 -11.52 -9.69
N THR A 143 -7.52 -10.19 -9.59
CA THR A 143 -6.85 -9.49 -8.48
C THR A 143 -7.69 -9.53 -7.22
N ALA A 144 -7.19 -10.14 -6.15
CA ALA A 144 -7.84 -10.18 -4.84
C ALA A 144 -7.57 -8.93 -4.00
N ALA A 145 -6.36 -8.38 -4.07
CA ALA A 145 -6.00 -7.12 -3.43
C ALA A 145 -4.86 -6.44 -4.19
N VAL A 146 -4.74 -5.13 -4.00
CA VAL A 146 -3.54 -4.36 -4.38
C VAL A 146 -2.77 -4.06 -3.10
N VAL A 147 -1.64 -4.73 -2.90
CA VAL A 147 -0.77 -4.53 -1.74
C VAL A 147 0.06 -3.28 -1.95
N HIS A 148 0.11 -2.42 -0.94
CA HIS A 148 0.96 -1.23 -0.91
C HIS A 148 2.26 -1.57 -0.18
N LEU A 149 3.38 -1.31 -0.84
CA LEU A 149 4.73 -1.54 -0.32
C LEU A 149 5.55 -0.26 -0.37
N VAL A 150 6.54 -0.16 0.53
CA VAL A 150 7.55 0.89 0.54
C VAL A 150 8.96 0.32 0.62
N ARG A 151 9.95 1.05 0.11
CA ARG A 151 11.36 0.65 0.26
C ARG A 151 11.88 0.97 1.64
N LEU A 152 12.24 -0.04 2.42
CA LEU A 152 12.76 0.12 3.77
C LEU A 152 14.30 0.23 3.78
N GLY A 153 14.84 1.15 4.58
CA GLY A 153 16.28 1.33 4.76
C GLY A 153 16.96 2.25 3.74
N THR A 154 18.24 1.99 3.45
CA THR A 154 19.11 2.83 2.61
C THR A 154 19.81 2.02 1.51
N GLY A 155 20.25 2.68 0.43
CA GLY A 155 21.03 2.06 -0.65
C GLY A 155 20.20 1.54 -1.82
N VAL A 156 20.84 0.78 -2.71
CA VAL A 156 20.22 0.27 -3.94
C VAL A 156 19.39 -0.99 -3.70
N ASP A 157 19.81 -1.85 -2.78
CA ASP A 157 19.15 -3.11 -2.45
C ASP A 157 18.19 -2.95 -1.28
N ARG A 158 17.46 -1.83 -1.21
CA ARG A 158 16.42 -1.63 -0.19
C ARG A 158 15.28 -2.61 -0.42
N PRO A 159 14.97 -3.48 0.56
CA PRO A 159 13.87 -4.40 0.42
C PRO A 159 12.52 -3.69 0.47
N TRP A 160 11.52 -4.36 -0.07
CA TRP A 160 10.13 -3.94 0.03
C TRP A 160 9.53 -4.36 1.37
N GLU A 161 8.80 -3.43 1.97
CA GLU A 161 8.06 -3.59 3.22
C GLU A 161 6.59 -3.34 2.92
N VAL A 162 5.72 -4.27 3.29
CA VAL A 162 4.27 -4.13 3.17
C VAL A 162 3.80 -3.12 4.21
N VAL A 163 2.94 -2.19 3.78
CA VAL A 163 2.39 -1.15 4.65
C VAL A 163 0.87 -1.11 4.63
N GLY A 164 0.21 -1.88 3.77
CA GLY A 164 -1.25 -1.90 3.71
C GLY A 164 -1.78 -2.43 2.38
N THR A 165 -3.06 -2.18 2.12
CA THR A 165 -3.68 -2.40 0.81
C THR A 165 -4.27 -1.10 0.26
N HIS A 166 -4.32 -1.02 -1.06
CA HIS A 166 -5.11 -0.03 -1.77
C HIS A 166 -6.47 -0.64 -2.09
N ASP A 167 -7.45 -0.30 -1.25
CA ASP A 167 -8.74 -0.95 -1.22
C ASP A 167 -9.70 -0.42 -2.30
N THR A 168 -10.59 -1.30 -2.77
CA THR A 168 -11.58 -0.96 -3.80
C THR A 168 -12.97 -1.46 -3.43
N THR A 169 -13.30 -2.70 -3.77
CA THR A 169 -14.62 -3.30 -3.52
C THR A 169 -14.78 -3.83 -2.11
N LEU A 170 -13.70 -4.06 -1.38
CA LEU A 170 -13.66 -4.35 0.04
C LEU A 170 -12.66 -3.39 0.67
N THR A 171 -13.11 -2.58 1.62
CA THR A 171 -12.26 -1.62 2.33
C THR A 171 -12.16 -1.97 3.81
N LEU A 172 -11.04 -1.57 4.41
CA LEU A 172 -10.76 -1.66 5.84
C LEU A 172 -10.29 -0.29 6.34
N ASP A 173 -11.22 0.54 6.81
CA ASP A 173 -10.95 1.92 7.22
C ASP A 173 -10.92 2.11 8.75
N THR A 174 -11.38 1.10 9.49
CA THR A 174 -11.43 1.09 10.94
C THR A 174 -10.73 -0.16 11.46
N PRO A 175 -9.73 -0.04 12.36
CA PRO A 175 -9.14 1.21 12.83
C PRO A 175 -8.34 1.92 11.74
N ALA A 176 -8.10 3.22 11.91
CA ALA A 176 -7.23 3.95 11.02
C ALA A 176 -5.80 3.38 11.07
N TYR A 177 -5.12 3.45 9.93
CA TYR A 177 -3.78 2.90 9.75
C TYR A 177 -2.77 3.37 10.81
N GLY A 178 -2.03 2.42 11.38
CA GLY A 178 -0.95 2.67 12.35
C GLY A 178 -1.43 3.13 13.73
N THR A 179 -2.75 3.18 13.96
CA THR A 179 -3.28 3.67 15.24
C THR A 179 -3.17 2.62 16.35
N ALA A 180 -3.21 3.09 17.59
CA ALA A 180 -3.25 2.21 18.74
C ALA A 180 -4.67 1.70 19.02
N ALA A 181 -4.81 0.42 19.35
CA ALA A 181 -6.09 -0.18 19.72
C ALA A 181 -5.96 -1.06 20.97
N GLY A 182 -7.03 -1.09 21.78
CA GLY A 182 -7.18 -2.03 22.89
C GLY A 182 -8.07 -3.21 22.48
N SER A 183 -8.15 -4.21 23.36
CA SER A 183 -9.04 -5.36 23.17
C SER A 183 -10.40 -5.10 23.86
N PRO A 184 -11.55 -5.34 23.19
CA PRO A 184 -11.67 -5.76 21.79
C PRO A 184 -11.40 -4.63 20.80
N VAL A 185 -10.83 -4.97 19.64
CA VAL A 185 -10.52 -4.01 18.56
C VAL A 185 -11.75 -3.84 17.69
N ALA A 186 -12.22 -2.60 17.50
CA ALA A 186 -13.26 -2.28 16.53
C ALA A 186 -12.70 -2.35 15.11
N VAL A 187 -13.40 -3.03 14.21
CA VAL A 187 -12.98 -3.26 12.83
C VAL A 187 -14.14 -2.98 11.88
N GLY A 188 -13.88 -2.30 10.76
CA GLY A 188 -14.94 -1.98 9.80
C GLY A 188 -14.45 -1.34 8.51
N GLY A 189 -15.40 -1.18 7.59
CA GLY A 189 -15.20 -0.57 6.29
C GLY A 189 -16.45 -0.64 5.42
N GLU A 190 -16.26 -0.68 4.11
CA GLU A 190 -17.30 -0.81 3.10
C GLU A 190 -17.06 -2.03 2.23
N ILE A 191 -18.15 -2.59 1.69
CA ILE A 191 -18.08 -3.67 0.70
C ILE A 191 -19.05 -3.43 -0.45
N THR A 192 -18.64 -3.82 -1.65
CA THR A 192 -19.50 -3.94 -2.82
C THR A 192 -19.43 -5.38 -3.33
N GLY A 193 -20.55 -6.09 -3.31
CA GLY A 193 -20.63 -7.52 -3.59
C GLY A 193 -22.03 -8.07 -3.31
N VAL A 194 -22.22 -9.37 -3.53
CA VAL A 194 -23.51 -10.04 -3.30
C VAL A 194 -23.27 -11.21 -2.36
N ASP A 195 -24.00 -11.22 -1.23
CA ASP A 195 -23.99 -12.32 -0.25
C ASP A 195 -22.59 -12.75 0.22
N GLU A 196 -21.80 -11.75 0.62
CA GLU A 196 -20.42 -11.91 1.08
C GLU A 196 -20.39 -12.38 2.54
N SER A 197 -19.36 -13.17 2.86
CA SER A 197 -19.13 -13.70 4.20
C SER A 197 -17.74 -13.27 4.67
N LEU A 198 -17.70 -12.17 5.44
CA LEU A 198 -16.43 -11.59 5.85
C LEU A 198 -15.83 -12.36 7.02
N ARG A 199 -14.55 -12.68 6.89
CA ARG A 199 -13.70 -13.16 7.98
C ARG A 199 -12.66 -12.09 8.30
N VAL A 200 -12.57 -11.73 9.57
CA VAL A 200 -11.57 -10.80 10.10
C VAL A 200 -10.59 -11.57 10.98
N GLN A 201 -9.30 -11.36 10.77
CA GLN A 201 -8.24 -11.88 11.64
C GLN A 201 -7.29 -10.75 12.03
N VAL A 202 -6.76 -10.84 13.25
CA VAL A 202 -5.65 -10.00 13.71
C VAL A 202 -4.43 -10.90 13.83
N ARG A 203 -3.33 -10.53 13.18
CA ARG A 203 -2.12 -11.36 13.09
C ARG A 203 -0.88 -10.55 13.47
N SER A 204 0.04 -11.19 14.18
CA SER A 204 1.40 -10.67 14.36
C SER A 204 2.30 -11.23 13.27
N ALA A 205 3.30 -10.45 12.85
CA ALA A 205 4.41 -10.97 12.06
C ALA A 205 5.05 -12.16 12.81
N GLY A 206 5.35 -13.25 12.09
CA GLY A 206 5.98 -14.46 12.62
C GLY A 206 5.09 -15.39 13.46
N ALA A 207 3.85 -15.01 13.79
CA ALA A 207 2.94 -15.88 14.56
C ALA A 207 2.21 -16.88 13.65
N ALA A 208 2.26 -18.17 14.00
CA ALA A 208 1.57 -19.22 13.25
C ALA A 208 0.03 -19.13 13.35
N ARG A 209 -0.49 -18.60 14.46
CA ARG A 209 -1.93 -18.45 14.71
C ARG A 209 -2.32 -16.97 14.81
N PRO A 210 -3.54 -16.60 14.41
CA PRO A 210 -4.08 -15.28 14.68
C PRO A 210 -4.10 -14.96 16.18
N LEU A 211 -3.89 -13.68 16.50
CA LEU A 211 -4.05 -13.10 17.83
C LEU A 211 -5.53 -12.99 18.24
N GLY A 212 -6.42 -12.98 17.24
CA GLY A 212 -7.86 -12.99 17.39
C GLY A 212 -8.52 -13.13 16.02
N ASP A 213 -9.73 -13.68 15.98
CA ASP A 213 -10.51 -13.79 14.76
C ASP A 213 -12.01 -13.61 15.02
N THR A 214 -12.72 -13.21 13.99
CA THR A 214 -14.18 -13.20 13.94
C THR A 214 -14.58 -13.58 12.53
N CYS A 215 -15.51 -14.51 12.43
CA CYS A 215 -15.91 -15.05 11.15
C CYS A 215 -17.34 -14.71 10.80
N CYS A 216 -17.55 -14.80 9.50
CA CYS A 216 -18.80 -15.20 8.90
C CYS A 216 -19.83 -14.07 9.04
N LEU A 217 -19.33 -12.84 8.95
CA LEU A 217 -20.15 -11.65 9.02
C LEU A 217 -20.86 -11.49 7.68
N PRO A 218 -22.20 -11.50 7.66
CA PRO A 218 -22.94 -11.29 6.43
C PRO A 218 -22.72 -9.87 5.95
N ALA A 219 -22.36 -9.72 4.68
CA ALA A 219 -22.14 -8.44 4.03
C ALA A 219 -22.59 -8.50 2.56
N GLY A 220 -22.79 -7.35 1.92
CA GLY A 220 -23.23 -7.29 0.53
C GLY A 220 -24.08 -6.05 0.26
N GLY A 221 -24.26 -5.74 -1.02
CA GLY A 221 -24.83 -4.49 -1.49
C GLY A 221 -23.80 -3.62 -2.20
N GLU A 222 -24.14 -2.36 -2.42
CA GLU A 222 -23.26 -1.37 -3.02
C GLU A 222 -22.72 -0.44 -1.94
N ARG A 223 -21.39 -0.40 -1.76
CA ARG A 223 -20.70 0.37 -0.71
C ARG A 223 -21.31 0.19 0.69
N GLN A 224 -21.84 -0.99 0.97
CA GLN A 224 -22.51 -1.28 2.22
C GLN A 224 -21.51 -1.27 3.37
N ARG A 225 -21.83 -0.57 4.45
CA ARG A 225 -21.02 -0.56 5.67
C ARG A 225 -21.05 -1.92 6.34
N TRP A 226 -19.88 -2.38 6.78
CA TRP A 226 -19.72 -3.53 7.64
C TRP A 226 -18.86 -3.14 8.85
N ALA A 227 -19.15 -3.75 10.00
CA ALA A 227 -18.40 -3.53 11.23
C ALA A 227 -18.50 -4.73 12.15
N THR A 228 -17.47 -4.93 12.97
CA THR A 228 -17.41 -5.94 14.02
C THR A 228 -16.42 -5.53 15.11
N THR A 229 -16.29 -6.36 16.14
CA THR A 229 -15.21 -6.26 17.12
C THR A 229 -14.49 -7.58 17.22
N VAL A 230 -13.16 -7.56 17.26
CA VAL A 230 -12.33 -8.76 17.45
C VAL A 230 -11.69 -8.71 18.82
N THR A 231 -11.92 -9.73 19.64
CA THR A 231 -11.15 -9.92 20.89
C THR A 231 -9.75 -10.37 20.51
N VAL A 232 -8.74 -9.59 20.92
CA VAL A 232 -7.34 -9.85 20.59
C VAL A 232 -6.54 -10.17 21.84
N HIS A 233 -5.60 -11.10 21.69
CA HIS A 233 -4.63 -11.48 22.71
C HIS A 233 -3.21 -11.10 22.26
N GLY A 234 -2.48 -10.38 23.10
CA GLY A 234 -1.13 -9.91 22.79
C GLY A 234 -1.04 -8.39 22.69
N ARG A 235 0.17 -7.91 22.40
CA ARG A 235 0.53 -6.49 22.29
C ARG A 235 1.54 -6.30 21.16
N GLY A 236 1.73 -5.06 20.74
CA GLY A 236 2.67 -4.71 19.68
C GLY A 236 1.99 -4.57 18.32
N LEU A 237 2.82 -4.44 17.29
CA LEU A 237 2.36 -4.20 15.93
C LEU A 237 1.69 -5.45 15.36
N ALA A 238 0.51 -5.26 14.78
CA ALA A 238 -0.30 -6.32 14.20
C ALA A 238 -0.95 -5.87 12.89
N THR A 239 -1.22 -6.85 12.04
CA THR A 239 -2.00 -6.71 10.82
C THR A 239 -3.43 -7.15 11.10
N ILE A 240 -4.39 -6.29 10.84
CA ILE A 240 -5.79 -6.69 10.72
C ILE A 240 -6.01 -7.01 9.25
N VAL A 241 -6.51 -8.22 8.97
CA VAL A 241 -6.92 -8.66 7.63
C VAL A 241 -8.41 -8.96 7.63
N VAL A 242 -9.12 -8.44 6.63
CA VAL A 242 -10.47 -8.88 6.29
C VAL A 242 -10.43 -9.57 4.94
N SER A 243 -11.13 -10.69 4.80
CA SER A 243 -11.28 -11.41 3.53
C SER A 243 -12.71 -11.87 3.30
N THR A 244 -13.06 -12.03 2.03
CA THR A 244 -14.28 -12.71 1.57
C THR A 244 -13.97 -13.59 0.36
N GLY A 245 -14.84 -14.56 0.10
CA GLY A 245 -14.74 -15.52 -0.98
C GLY A 245 -15.70 -16.69 -0.79
N GLY A 246 -15.43 -17.80 -1.46
CA GLY A 246 -16.19 -19.04 -1.39
C GLY A 246 -17.06 -19.34 -2.61
N HIS A 247 -17.09 -18.46 -3.62
CA HIS A 247 -17.84 -18.69 -4.86
C HIS A 247 -16.94 -19.26 -5.96
N VAL A 248 -15.83 -18.57 -6.24
CA VAL A 248 -14.86 -18.86 -7.31
C VAL A 248 -13.51 -19.27 -6.70
N ALA A 249 -13.14 -18.67 -5.58
CA ALA A 249 -11.91 -18.97 -4.85
C ALA A 249 -12.15 -18.89 -3.35
N GLU A 250 -11.29 -19.52 -2.54
CA GLU A 250 -11.35 -19.43 -1.08
C GLU A 250 -11.25 -17.96 -0.60
N VAL A 251 -10.35 -17.20 -1.22
CA VAL A 251 -10.21 -15.75 -1.03
C VAL A 251 -10.37 -15.08 -2.37
N GLU A 252 -11.45 -14.33 -2.49
CA GLU A 252 -11.74 -13.54 -3.69
C GLU A 252 -11.28 -12.12 -3.55
N ARG A 253 -11.48 -11.50 -2.38
CA ARG A 253 -11.01 -10.17 -2.01
C ARG A 253 -10.42 -10.19 -0.60
N PHE A 254 -9.41 -9.35 -0.35
CA PHE A 254 -8.96 -9.05 1.01
C PHE A 254 -8.45 -7.61 1.12
N ALA A 255 -8.46 -7.08 2.34
CA ALA A 255 -7.90 -5.77 2.70
C ALA A 255 -7.16 -5.88 4.04
N VAL A 256 -6.13 -5.06 4.24
CA VAL A 256 -5.31 -5.06 5.46
C VAL A 256 -5.00 -3.67 5.97
N THR A 257 -4.87 -3.54 7.29
CA THR A 257 -4.38 -2.32 7.94
C THR A 257 -3.47 -2.65 9.12
N ALA A 258 -2.57 -1.73 9.46
CA ALA A 258 -1.70 -1.82 10.62
C ALA A 258 -2.36 -1.27 11.86
N VAL A 259 -2.13 -1.94 13.00
CA VAL A 259 -2.57 -1.48 14.31
C VAL A 259 -1.50 -1.76 15.37
N LEU A 260 -1.36 -0.87 16.34
CA LEU A 260 -0.54 -1.08 17.54
C LEU A 260 -1.42 -1.55 18.70
N LEU A 261 -1.36 -2.83 19.04
CA LEU A 261 -2.12 -3.43 20.13
C LEU A 261 -1.53 -3.02 21.50
N ARG A 262 -2.38 -2.56 22.41
CA ARG A 262 -2.00 -2.08 23.75
C ARG A 262 -2.39 -3.01 24.89
#